data_AF-A0A0V1NPF0-F1
#
_entry.id   AF-A0A0V1NPF0-F1
#
_cell.length_a   1.000
_cell.length_b   1.000
_cell.length_c   1.000
_cell.angle_alpha   90.00
_cell.angle_beta   90.00
_cell.angle_gamma   90.00
#
_symmetry.space_group_name_H-M   'P 1'
#
loop_
_entity.id
_entity.type
_entity.pdbx_description
1 polymer ?
#
loop_
_entity_poly.entity_id
_entity_poly.type
_entity_poly.pdbx_seq_one_letter_code
_entity_poly.pdbx_strand_id
1 'polypeptide(L)' 'MKAVLNCVLSLDPDVRKGTSAYIDDIVVNESVVAMDRVKRHLPHHGLTCKTHERTADGARHIRL' A
#
# COMPACT_ATOMS: atom_id res chain seq x y z
N MET A 1 -12.60 -1.16 7.62
CA MET A 1 -11.61 -0.46 6.77
C MET A 1 -10.96 -1.34 5.70
N LYS A 2 -10.60 -2.61 5.99
CA LYS A 2 -9.96 -3.54 5.03
C LYS A 2 -10.63 -3.65 3.64
N ALA A 3 -11.97 -3.61 3.56
CA ALA A 3 -12.70 -3.70 2.29
C ALA A 3 -12.49 -2.48 1.40
N VAL A 4 -12.53 -1.27 1.98
CA VAL A 4 -12.29 -0.01 1.26
C VAL A 4 -10.86 0.03 0.72
N LEU A 5 -9.90 -0.42 1.53
CA LEU A 5 -8.50 -0.53 1.12
C LEU A 5 -8.30 -1.51 -0.03
N ASN A 6 -8.89 -2.69 0.05
CA ASN A 6 -8.82 -3.66 -1.04
C ASN A 6 -9.48 -3.14 -2.32
N CYS A 7 -10.57 -2.38 -2.21
CA CYS A 7 -11.16 -1.72 -3.38
C CYS A 7 -10.17 -0.73 -4.01
N VAL A 8 -9.59 0.18 -3.23
CA VAL A 8 -8.66 1.21 -3.74
C VAL A 8 -7.39 0.60 -4.34
N LEU A 9 -6.81 -0.40 -3.67
CA LEU A 9 -5.63 -1.12 -4.19
C LEU A 9 -5.97 -1.89 -5.46
N SER A 10 -7.20 -2.39 -5.61
CA SER A 10 -7.64 -3.12 -6.80
C SER A 10 -7.92 -2.22 -8.01
N LEU A 11 -7.96 -0.90 -7.85
CA LEU A 11 -8.14 0.04 -8.96
C LEU A 11 -6.91 0.15 -9.86
N ASP A 12 -5.73 -0.19 -9.33
CA ASP A 12 -4.49 -0.28 -10.11
C ASP A 12 -3.96 -1.73 -10.06
N PRO A 13 -3.88 -2.42 -11.21
CA PRO A 13 -3.53 -3.83 -11.24
C PRO A 13 -2.08 -4.11 -10.80
N ASP A 14 -1.14 -3.19 -11.00
CA ASP A 14 0.24 -3.31 -10.52
C ASP A 14 0.29 -3.12 -9.00
N VAL A 15 -0.45 -2.14 -8.48
CA VAL A 15 -0.58 -1.88 -7.03
C VAL A 15 -1.23 -3.09 -6.36
N ARG A 16 -2.32 -3.64 -6.89
CA ARG A 16 -2.96 -4.85 -6.33
C ARG A 16 -2.01 -6.03 -6.27
N LYS A 17 -1.19 -6.23 -7.30
CA LYS A 17 -0.27 -7.37 -7.38
C LYS A 17 0.92 -7.21 -6.44
N GLY A 18 1.35 -5.97 -6.22
CA GLY A 18 2.47 -5.62 -5.35
C GLY A 18 2.08 -5.23 -3.94
N THR A 19 0.80 -5.27 -3.55
CA THR A 19 0.37 -4.87 -2.20
C THR A 19 -0.58 -5.86 -1.54
N SER A 20 -0.50 -5.94 -0.21
CA SER A 20 -1.45 -6.69 0.60
C SER A 20 -1.89 -5.82 1.79
N ALA A 21 -3.20 -5.63 1.95
CA ALA A 21 -3.78 -4.82 3.01
C ALA A 21 -4.10 -5.66 4.26
N TYR A 22 -3.45 -5.35 5.38
CA TYR A 22 -3.68 -5.95 6.68
C TYR A 22 -4.18 -4.89 7.68
N ILE A 23 -5.51 -4.78 7.80
CA ILE A 23 -6.29 -3.92 8.71
C ILE A 23 -6.01 -2.41 8.58
N ASP A 24 -4.79 -1.95 8.83
CA ASP A 24 -4.34 -0.54 8.72
C ASP A 24 -2.95 -0.40 8.05
N ASP A 25 -2.24 -1.54 7.87
CA ASP A 25 -0.94 -1.62 7.24
C ASP A 25 -1.05 -2.18 5.81
N ILE A 26 -0.45 -1.49 4.85
CA ILE A 26 -0.25 -1.98 3.48
C ILE A 26 1.18 -2.47 3.37
N VAL A 27 1.36 -3.75 3.11
CA VAL A 27 2.67 -4.31 2.77
C VAL A 27 2.90 -4.08 1.28
N VAL A 28 4.02 -3.45 0.93
CA VAL A 28 4.41 -3.17 -0.47
C VAL A 28 5.59 -4.05 -0.85
N ASN A 29 5.43 -4.78 -1.94
CA ASN A 29 6.49 -5.53 -2.61
C ASN A 29 7.12 -4.66 -3.70
N GLU A 30 8.29 -4.08 -3.40
CA GLU A 30 9.03 -3.20 -4.30
C GLU A 30 9.55 -3.89 -5.58
N SER A 31 9.63 -5.23 -5.59
CA SER A 31 9.97 -5.99 -6.80
C SER A 31 8.83 -6.02 -7.83
N VAL A 32 7.60 -5.70 -7.42
CA VAL A 32 6.41 -5.69 -8.29
C VAL A 32 5.91 -4.27 -8.51
N VAL A 33 5.88 -3.43 -7.47
CA VAL A 33 5.43 -2.04 -7.57
C VAL A 33 6.29 -1.12 -6.71
N ALA A 34 6.78 -0.04 -7.32
CA ALA A 34 7.57 0.95 -6.58
C ALA A 34 6.73 1.62 -5.48
N MET A 35 7.30 1.77 -4.29
CA MET A 35 6.64 2.38 -3.14
C MET A 35 6.13 3.79 -3.43
N ASP A 36 6.84 4.54 -4.27
CA ASP A 36 6.48 5.90 -4.67
C ASP A 36 5.16 5.95 -5.48
N ARG A 37 4.91 4.92 -6.30
CA ARG A 37 3.66 4.80 -7.06
C ARG A 37 2.48 4.54 -6.12
N VAL A 38 2.67 3.69 -5.11
CA VAL A 38 1.64 3.42 -4.07
C VAL A 38 1.35 4.67 -3.24
N LYS A 39 2.40 5.41 -2.84
CA LYS A 39 2.28 6.69 -2.11
C LYS A 39 1.56 7.78 -2.90
N ARG A 40 1.67 7.81 -4.22
CA ARG A 40 0.91 8.73 -5.09
C ARG A 40 -0.53 8.26 -5.34
N HIS A 41 -0.77 6.96 -5.35
CA HIS A 41 -2.10 6.38 -5.58
C HIS A 41 -3.05 6.61 -4.41
N LEU A 42 -2.57 6.46 -3.17
CA LEU A 42 -3.41 6.54 -1.97
C LEU A 42 -4.10 7.92 -1.76
N PRO A 43 -3.40 9.08 -1.89
CA PRO A 43 -4.01 10.40 -1.73
C PRO A 43 -5.09 10.72 -2.77
N HIS A 44 -4.96 10.20 -4.01
CA HIS A 44 -5.98 10.36 -5.05
C HIS A 44 -7.33 9.72 -4.66
N HIS A 45 -7.32 8.81 -3.69
CA HIS A 45 -8.50 8.12 -3.18
C HIS A 45 -8.85 8.52 -1.73
N GLY A 46 -8.28 9.63 -1.23
CA GLY A 46 -8.58 10.15 0.11
C GLY A 46 -7.90 9.37 1.25
N LEU A 47 -6.88 8.58 0.95
CA LEU A 47 -6.12 7.82 1.93
C LEU A 47 -4.76 8.50 2.19
N THR A 48 -4.48 8.83 3.45
CA THR A 48 -3.24 9.51 3.85
C THR A 48 -2.31 8.53 4.54
N CYS A 49 -1.06 8.43 4.09
CA CYS A 49 -0.07 7.57 4.74
C CYS A 49 0.53 8.29 5.96
N LYS A 50 0.49 7.69 7.15
CA LYS A 50 1.10 8.28 8.37
C LYS A 50 2.58 7.96 8.54
N THR A 51 2.98 6.70 8.33
CA THR A 51 4.36 6.26 8.60
C THR A 51 4.78 5.16 7.63
N HIS A 52 6.04 5.22 7.19
CA HIS A 52 6.70 4.13 6.49
C HIS A 52 7.60 3.39 7.48
N GLU A 53 7.21 2.18 7.89
CA GLU A 53 8.07 1.35 8.73
C GLU A 53 8.74 0.30 7.86
N ARG A 54 10.08 0.22 7.96
CA ARG A 54 10.86 -0.79 7.26
C ARG A 54 10.94 -1.99 8.20
N THR A 55 10.25 -3.07 7.84
CA THR A 55 10.27 -4.30 8.65
C THR A 55 11.63 -4.97 8.51
N ALA A 56 12.09 -5.66 9.56
CA ALA A 56 13.38 -6.35 9.58
C ALA A 56 13.57 -7.39 8.45
N ASP A 57 12.47 -7.83 7.84
CA ASP A 57 12.42 -8.78 6.72
C ASP A 57 12.65 -8.13 5.34
N GLY A 58 12.94 -6.83 5.28
CA GLY A 58 13.15 -6.09 4.02
C GLY A 58 11.84 -5.64 3.33
N ALA A 59 10.68 -6.09 3.82
CA ALA A 59 9.38 -5.59 3.40
C ALA A 59 9.14 -4.15 3.88
N ARG A 60 8.54 -3.31 3.01
CA ARG A 60 8.11 -1.96 3.39
C ARG A 60 6.63 -1.94 3.71
N HIS A 61 6.31 -1.38 4.88
CA HIS A 61 4.95 -1.24 5.34
C HIS A 61 4.55 0.24 5.29
N ILE A 62 3.33 0.48 4.85
CA ILE A 62 2.68 1.79 4.88
C ILE A 62 1.54 1.70 5.88
N ARG A 63 1.56 2.54 6.91
CA ARG A 63 0.37 2.78 7.74
C ARG A 63 -0.45 3.94 7.22
N LEU A 64 -1.77 3.82 7.36
CA LEU A 64 -2.75 4.86 7.04
C LEU A 64 -3.19 5.67 8.28
#